data_AF-A0A7Y2AQB9-F1
#
_entry.id   AF-A0A7Y2AQB9-F1
#
_cell.length_a   1.000
_cell.length_b   1.000
_cell.length_c   1.000
_cell.angle_alpha   90.00
_cell.angle_beta   90.00
_cell.angle_gamma   90.00
#
_symmetry.space_group_name_H-M   'P 1'
#
loop_
_entity.id
_entity.type
_entity.pdbx_description
1 polymer ?
#
loop_
_entity_poly.entity_id
_entity_poly.type
_entity_poly.pdbx_seq_one_letter_code
_entity_poly.pdbx_strand_id
1 'polypeptide(L)' 'IHIISVIGSKQGVEHIKQLFPENTHLWIAAIDDELTSRGYIIPGIGDAGDLAFGEKL' A
#
# COMPACT_ATOMS: atom_id res chain seq x y z
N ILE A 1 -6.40 -4.08 -15.97
CA ILE A 1 -6.28 -2.82 -15.17
C ILE A 1 -4.86 -2.76 -14.62
N HIS A 2 -4.23 -1.60 -14.55
CA HIS A 2 -2.93 -1.45 -13.91
C HIS A 2 -3.07 -0.63 -12.64
N ILE A 3 -2.57 -1.15 -11.52
CA ILE A 3 -2.50 -0.49 -10.23
C ILE A 3 -1.03 -0.29 -9.90
N ILE A 4 -0.65 0.90 -9.48
CA ILE A 4 0.72 1.23 -9.07
C ILE A 4 0.67 1.71 -7.62
N SER A 5 1.53 1.14 -6.77
CA SER A 5 1.75 1.61 -5.40
C SER A 5 3.25 1.63 -5.09
N VAL A 6 3.66 2.50 -4.18
CA VAL A 6 5.04 2.50 -3.66
C VAL A 6 5.19 1.39 -2.62
N ILE A 7 4.30 1.35 -1.62
CA ILE A 7 4.30 0.37 -0.53
C ILE A 7 2.89 -0.19 -0.35
N GLY A 8 2.79 -1.44 0.05
CA GLY A 8 1.54 -2.11 0.38
C GLY A 8 1.76 -3.20 1.41
N SER A 9 0.73 -3.58 2.15
CA SER A 9 0.82 -4.71 3.07
C SER A 9 0.52 -6.03 2.35
N LYS A 10 1.07 -7.13 2.87
CA LYS A 10 0.77 -8.49 2.40
C LYS A 10 -0.74 -8.78 2.41
N GLN A 11 -1.43 -8.35 3.46
CA GLN A 11 -2.89 -8.44 3.56
C GLN A 11 -3.58 -7.66 2.42
N GLY A 12 -3.11 -6.44 2.11
CA GLY A 12 -3.64 -5.63 1.02
C GLY A 12 -3.44 -6.28 -0.35
N VAL A 13 -2.26 -6.85 -0.60
CA VAL A 13 -1.94 -7.55 -1.86
C VAL A 13 -2.85 -8.76 -2.07
N GLU A 14 -3.07 -9.58 -1.03
CA GLU A 14 -3.96 -10.74 -1.13
C GLU A 14 -5.42 -10.30 -1.33
N HIS A 15 -5.84 -9.23 -0.65
CA HIS A 15 -7.19 -8.70 -0.79
C HIS A 15 -7.49 -8.23 -2.23
N ILE A 16 -6.58 -7.48 -2.84
CA ILE A 16 -6.80 -7.01 -4.22
C ILE A 16 -6.77 -8.15 -5.24
N LYS A 17 -5.97 -9.21 -4.99
CA LYS A 17 -5.93 -10.38 -5.86
C LYS A 17 -7.27 -11.10 -5.95
N GLN A 18 -8.05 -11.08 -4.86
CA GLN A 18 -9.37 -11.70 -4.79
C GLN A 18 -10.48 -10.79 -5.34
N LEU A 19 -10.28 -9.47 -5.28
CA LEU A 19 -11.29 -8.48 -5.64
C LEU A 19 -11.26 -8.12 -7.14
N PHE A 20 -10.07 -8.05 -7.74
CA PHE A 20 -9.92 -7.57 -9.12
C PHE A 20 -9.87 -8.72 -10.13
N PRO A 21 -10.25 -8.48 -11.39
CA PRO A 21 -10.15 -9.47 -12.47
C PRO A 21 -8.73 -10.01 -12.66
N GLU A 22 -8.58 -11.25 -13.11
CA GLU A 22 -7.29 -11.92 -13.30
C GLU A 22 -6.32 -11.18 -14.24
N ASN A 23 -6.82 -10.40 -15.20
CA ASN A 23 -6.00 -9.57 -16.09
C ASN A 23 -5.60 -8.20 -15.46
N THR A 24 -5.66 -8.08 -14.14
CA THR A 24 -5.17 -6.92 -13.39
C THR A 24 -3.71 -7.12 -13.02
N HIS A 25 -2.91 -6.07 -13.19
CA HIS A 25 -1.50 -6.08 -12.83
C HIS A 25 -1.23 -5.07 -11.72
N LEU A 26 -0.63 -5.54 -10.63
CA LEU A 26 -0.12 -4.69 -9.55
C LEU A 26 1.37 -4.49 -9.72
N TRP A 27 1.78 -3.24 -9.90
CA TRP A 27 3.17 -2.82 -9.80
C TRP A 27 3.40 -2.23 -8.42
N ILE A 28 4.32 -2.81 -7.64
CA ILE A 28 4.57 -2.39 -6.27
C ILE A 28 6.06 -2.44 -5.94
N ALA A 29 6.59 -1.38 -5.33
CA ALA A 29 8.02 -1.30 -5.05
C ALA A 29 8.42 -2.10 -3.79
N ALA A 30 7.57 -2.12 -2.77
CA ALA A 30 7.79 -2.88 -1.56
C ALA A 30 6.48 -3.45 -0.98
N ILE A 31 6.58 -4.66 -0.44
CA ILE A 31 5.49 -5.33 0.27
C ILE A 31 5.96 -5.59 1.68
N ASP A 32 5.22 -5.05 2.64
CA ASP A 32 5.49 -5.16 4.07
C ASP A 32 4.50 -6.13 4.73
N ASP A 33 4.91 -6.77 5.83
CA ASP A 33 4.18 -7.92 6.38
C ASP A 33 2.93 -7.53 7.18
N GLU A 34 3.02 -6.46 7.98
CA GLU A 34 2.04 -6.19 9.03
C GLU A 34 1.31 -4.85 8.85
N LEU A 35 0.11 -4.81 9.41
CA LEU A 35 -0.64 -3.58 9.62
C LEU A 35 -0.79 -3.36 11.12
N THR A 36 -0.65 -2.10 11.55
CA THR A 36 -1.09 -1.67 12.88
C THR A 36 -2.61 -1.84 13.03
N SER A 37 -3.12 -1.80 14.26
CA SER A 37 -4.58 -1.79 14.53
C SER A 37 -5.33 -0.60 13.89
N ARG A 38 -4.61 0.46 13.50
CA ARG A 38 -5.16 1.62 12.80
C ARG A 38 -5.00 1.55 11.27
N GLY A 39 -4.46 0.45 10.74
CA GLY A 39 -4.31 0.26 9.29
C GLY A 39 -3.05 0.87 8.67
N TYR A 40 -2.10 1.37 9.46
CA TYR A 40 -0.77 1.75 8.94
C TYR A 40 0.09 0.52 8.67
N ILE A 41 0.86 0.58 7.59
CA ILE A 41 1.82 -0.45 7.19
C ILE A 41 3.05 -0.42 8.09
N ILE A 42 3.56 -1.58 8.49
CA ILE A 42 4.76 -1.75 9.32
C ILE A 42 5.82 -2.54 8.52
N PRO A 43 7.05 -2.00 8.36
CA PRO A 43 7.53 -0.71 8.85
C PRO A 43 6.90 0.52 8.18
N GLY A 44 6.51 0.42 6.90
CA GLY A 44 5.82 1.49 6.16
C GLY A 44 6.53 2.84 6.17
N ILE A 45 5.75 3.91 5.92
CA ILE A 45 6.24 5.31 5.93
C ILE A 45 5.36 6.25 6.77
N GLY A 46 4.34 5.74 7.46
CA GLY A 46 3.33 6.59 8.09
C GLY A 46 2.33 7.14 7.07
N ASP A 47 1.88 8.38 7.26
CA ASP A 47 0.91 9.03 6.38
C ASP A 47 1.60 9.60 5.13
N ALA A 48 1.37 8.97 3.98
CA ALA A 48 1.96 9.38 2.72
C ALA A 48 1.48 10.76 2.24
N GLY A 49 0.26 11.16 2.58
CA GLY A 49 -0.31 12.45 2.23
C GLY A 49 0.38 13.58 3.01
N ASP A 50 0.52 13.40 4.32
CA ASP A 50 1.24 14.36 5.17
C ASP A 50 2.72 14.46 4.78
N LEU A 51 3.36 13.34 4.45
CA LEU A 51 4.75 13.36 3.95
C LEU A 51 4.89 14.12 2.63
N ALA A 52 3.91 14.01 1.74
CA ALA A 52 3.96 14.67 0.43
C ALA A 52 3.62 16.17 0.53
N PHE A 53 2.58 16.51 1.30
CA PHE A 53 1.90 17.82 1.24
C PHE A 53 1.68 18.49 2.59
N GLY A 54 2.00 17.82 3.71
CA GLY A 54 1.89 18.39 5.04
C GLY A 54 2.80 19.61 5.24
N GLU A 55 2.58 20.34 6.32
CA GLU A 55 3.37 21.52 6.65
C GLU A 55 4.86 21.17 6.68
N LYS A 56 5.63 21.92 5.90
CA LYS A 56 7.09 21.78 5.80
C LYS A 56 7.71 22.87 6.66
N LEU A 57 8.64 22.47 7.53
CA LEU A 57 9.47 23.39 8.31
C LEU A 57 10.43 24.18 7.40
#